data_AF-A0A1V3XS38-F1
#
_entry.id   AF-A0A1V3XS38-F1
#
_cell.length_a   1.000
_cell.length_b   1.000
_cell.length_c   1.000
_cell.angle_alpha   90.00
_cell.angle_beta   90.00
_cell.angle_gamma   90.00
#
_symmetry.space_group_name_H-M   'P 1'
#
loop_
_entity.id
_entity.type
_entity.pdbx_description
1 polymer ?
#
loop_
_entity_poly.entity_id
_entity_poly.type
_entity_poly.pdbx_seq_one_letter_code
_entity_poly.pdbx_strand_id
1 'polypeptide(L)' 'MRAVAGGKRAGRDLVALDVDVVRTPSDTALSKRLLAINEAVEHWLDTHRPDVLAIERVFSQLNVTTVMGTAQAGG' A
#
# COMPACT_ATOMS: atom_id res chain seq x y z
N MET A 1 12.52 -5.24 7.15
CA MET A 1 13.09 -4.39 8.23
C MET A 1 12.06 -4.38 9.35
N ARG A 2 12.33 -5.04 10.48
CA ARG A 2 11.32 -5.28 11.53
C ARG A 2 11.27 -4.07 12.48
N ALA A 3 10.22 -3.26 12.37
CA ALA A 3 9.95 -2.20 13.35
C ALA A 3 8.81 -2.63 14.27
N VAL A 4 9.15 -3.06 15.49
CA VAL A 4 8.17 -3.23 16.57
C VAL A 4 8.12 -1.93 17.36
N ALA A 5 6.99 -1.21 17.27
CA ALA A 5 6.68 -0.10 18.17
C ALA A 5 5.37 -0.42 18.89
N GLY A 6 5.49 -1.06 20.07
CA GLY A 6 4.37 -1.27 20.98
C GLY A 6 4.16 -0.03 21.86
N GLY A 7 3.19 0.81 21.49
CA GLY A 7 2.75 1.94 22.32
C GLY A 7 1.35 1.66 22.89
N LYS A 8 1.26 1.33 24.18
CA LYS A 8 -0.02 1.23 24.90
C LYS A 8 -0.69 2.61 24.95
N ARG A 9 -1.74 2.80 24.16
CA ARG A 9 -2.79 3.80 24.41
C ARG A 9 -4.07 3.06 24.77
N ALA A 10 -4.77 3.51 25.80
CA ALA A 10 -6.01 2.89 26.26
C ALA A 10 -7.05 2.87 25.13
N GLY A 11 -7.28 1.68 24.55
CA GLY A 11 -8.19 1.47 23.43
C GLY A 11 -7.70 0.34 22.52
N ARG A 12 -8.02 -0.91 22.89
CA ARG A 12 -7.66 -2.19 22.25
C ARG A 12 -6.15 -2.47 22.16
N ASP A 13 -5.74 -3.67 22.56
CA ASP A 13 -4.38 -4.15 22.34
C ASP A 13 -4.16 -4.32 20.83
N LEU A 14 -3.30 -3.48 20.26
CA LEU A 14 -2.91 -3.51 18.85
C LEU A 14 -1.47 -4.01 18.74
N VAL A 15 -1.24 -4.89 17.77
CA VAL A 15 0.10 -5.39 17.42
C VAL A 15 0.34 -5.12 15.94
N ALA A 16 1.41 -4.39 15.63
CA ALA A 16 1.88 -4.23 14.25
C ALA A 16 2.57 -5.52 13.81
N LEU A 17 2.01 -6.22 12.82
CA LEU A 17 2.52 -7.50 12.35
C LEU A 17 3.66 -7.34 11.34
N ASP A 18 3.47 -6.48 10.34
CA ASP A 18 4.47 -6.24 9.29
C ASP A 18 4.24 -4.87 8.60
N VAL A 19 5.24 -4.35 7.90
CA VAL A 19 5.17 -3.14 7.07
C VAL A 19 6.11 -3.23 5.86
N ASP A 20 5.65 -2.77 4.69
CA ASP A 20 6.47 -2.70 3.47
C ASP A 20 6.21 -1.43 2.65
N VAL A 21 7.17 -1.11 1.78
CA VAL A 21 7.14 0.01 0.85
C VAL A 21 7.57 -0.48 -0.54
N VAL A 22 6.59 -0.67 -1.41
CA VAL A 22 6.82 -1.08 -2.80
C VAL A 22 7.29 0.11 -3.63
N ARG A 23 8.50 0.03 -4.19
CA ARG A 23 9.09 1.08 -5.03
C ARG A 23 9.26 0.58 -6.46
N THR A 24 8.82 1.39 -7.42
CA THR A 24 9.02 1.13 -8.85
C THR A 24 9.84 2.26 -9.48
N PRO A 25 10.93 1.96 -10.22
CA PRO A 25 11.71 2.98 -10.91
C PRO A 25 10.87 3.76 -11.93
N SER A 26 11.16 5.05 -12.11
CA SER A 26 10.38 5.93 -12.98
C SER A 26 10.59 5.64 -14.47
N ASP A 27 11.71 5.03 -14.83
CA ASP A 27 12.05 4.60 -16.19
C ASP A 27 11.42 3.24 -16.57
N THR A 28 10.81 2.54 -15.60
CA THR A 28 10.11 1.28 -15.86
C THR A 28 8.76 1.55 -16.53
N ALA A 29 8.44 0.78 -17.57
CA ALA A 29 7.16 0.87 -18.26
C ALA A 29 5.97 0.75 -17.29
N LEU A 30 4.96 1.60 -17.42
CA LEU A 30 3.82 1.70 -16.51
C LEU A 30 3.16 0.35 -16.19
N SER A 31 2.90 -0.48 -17.20
CA SER A 31 2.30 -1.80 -17.02
C SER A 31 3.12 -2.71 -16.10
N LYS A 32 4.45 -2.68 -16.20
CA LYS A 32 5.34 -3.44 -15.32
C LYS A 32 5.33 -2.89 -13.90
N ARG A 33 5.19 -1.57 -13.75
CA ARG A 33 5.09 -0.93 -12.43
C ARG A 33 3.78 -1.34 -11.73
N LEU A 34 2.67 -1.35 -12.46
CA LEU A 34 1.37 -1.80 -11.93
C LEU A 34 1.39 -3.29 -11.59
N LEU A 35 1.99 -4.13 -12.44
CA LEU A 35 2.16 -5.56 -12.15
C LEU A 35 2.94 -5.78 -10.86
N ALA A 36 4.07 -5.09 -10.67
CA ALA A 36 4.86 -5.21 -9.45
C ALA A 36 4.11 -4.76 -8.18
N ILE A 37 3.24 -3.74 -8.29
CA ILE A 37 2.36 -3.33 -7.19
C ILE A 37 1.32 -4.41 -6.91
N ASN A 38 0.68 -4.96 -7.94
CA ASN A 38 -0.33 -6.02 -7.79
C ASN A 38 0.27 -7.28 -7.13
N GLU A 39 1.41 -7.75 -7.62
CA GLU A 39 2.10 -8.93 -7.07
C GLU A 39 2.45 -8.74 -5.58
N ALA A 40 2.87 -7.53 -5.19
CA ALA A 40 3.11 -7.21 -3.79
C ALA A 40 1.81 -7.25 -2.98
N VAL A 41 0.72 -6.64 -3.46
CA VAL A 41 -0.58 -6.68 -2.77
C VAL A 41 -1.08 -8.11 -2.62
N GLU A 42 -1.03 -8.92 -3.68
CA GLU A 42 -1.40 -10.34 -3.66
C GLU A 42 -0.59 -11.11 -2.62
N HIS A 43 0.74 -10.93 -2.60
CA HIS A 43 1.60 -11.56 -1.61
C HIS A 43 1.17 -11.23 -0.18
N TRP A 44 0.83 -9.97 0.09
CA TRP A 44 0.37 -9.53 1.43
C TRP A 44 -0.99 -10.11 1.80
N LEU A 45 -1.94 -10.15 0.86
CA LEU A 45 -3.25 -10.75 1.08
C LEU A 45 -3.15 -12.25 1.35
N ASP A 46 -2.31 -12.97 0.62
CA ASP A 46 -2.07 -14.40 0.82
C ASP A 46 -1.35 -14.71 2.14
N THR A 47 -0.40 -13.85 2.51
CA THR A 47 0.41 -14.01 3.73
C THR A 47 -0.42 -13.75 4.99
N HIS A 48 -1.23 -12.69 5.01
CA HIS A 48 -1.93 -12.26 6.21
C HIS A 48 -3.40 -12.66 6.25
N ARG A 49 -4.01 -13.00 5.12
CA ARG A 49 -5.44 -13.36 4.98
C ARG A 49 -6.37 -12.48 5.84
N PRO A 50 -6.31 -11.15 5.69
CA PRO A 50 -7.05 -10.25 6.56
C PRO A 50 -8.55 -10.35 6.32
N ASP A 51 -9.35 -10.24 7.38
CA ASP A 51 -10.81 -10.15 7.27
C ASP A 51 -11.29 -8.85 6.62
N VAL A 52 -10.47 -7.78 6.73
CA VAL A 52 -10.79 -6.44 6.24
C VAL A 52 -9.55 -5.80 5.62
N LEU A 53 -9.73 -5.17 4.45
CA LEU A 53 -8.73 -4.33 3.79
C LEU A 53 -9.15 -2.86 3.86
N ALA A 54 -8.31 -2.02 4.43
CA ALA A 54 -8.51 -0.57 4.47
C ALA A 54 -7.59 0.11 3.45
N ILE A 55 -8.16 0.98 2.61
CA ILE A 55 -7.43 1.72 1.57
C ILE A 55 -7.75 3.21 1.70
N GLU A 56 -6.76 4.07 1.58
CA GLU A 56 -6.95 5.52 1.53
C GLU A 56 -7.49 5.94 0.15
N ARG A 57 -8.54 6.75 0.13
CA ARG A 57 -9.06 7.32 -1.13
C ARG A 57 -8.40 8.65 -1.44
N VAL A 58 -7.83 8.77 -2.63
CA VAL A 58 -7.20 10.01 -3.11
C VAL A 58 -8.19 10.77 -4.02
N PHE A 59 -8.37 12.07 -3.77
CA PHE A 59 -9.19 12.96 -4.59
C PHE A 59 -8.32 13.99 -5.32
N SER A 60 -8.63 14.32 -6.58
CA SER A 60 -7.88 15.33 -7.33
C SER A 60 -8.77 16.36 -8.02
N GLN A 61 -8.58 17.64 -7.66
CA GLN A 61 -9.17 18.76 -8.41
C GLN A 61 -8.12 19.59 -9.17
N LEU A 62 -6.81 19.41 -8.93
CA LEU A 62 -5.79 20.36 -9.45
C LEU A 62 -4.49 19.76 -10.02
N ASN A 63 -4.23 18.45 -9.96
CA ASN A 63 -2.95 17.84 -10.40
C ASN A 63 -3.14 16.64 -11.34
N VAL A 64 -3.73 16.89 -12.51
CA VAL A 64 -4.26 15.84 -13.41
C VAL A 64 -3.18 14.88 -13.95
N THR A 65 -1.92 15.32 -14.07
CA THR A 65 -0.84 14.51 -14.68
C THR A 65 -0.05 13.64 -13.70
N THR A 66 0.08 14.04 -12.43
CA THR A 66 0.77 13.26 -11.38
C THR A 66 -0.17 12.37 -10.58
N VAL A 67 -1.46 12.72 -10.52
CA VAL A 67 -2.46 11.91 -9.82
C VAL A 67 -2.76 10.60 -10.55
N MET A 68 -2.69 10.56 -11.88
CA MET A 68 -3.04 9.37 -12.65
C MET A 68 -2.24 8.13 -12.21
N GLY A 69 -0.96 8.28 -11.84
CA GLY A 69 -0.14 7.16 -11.36
C GLY A 69 -0.59 6.60 -10.01
N THR A 70 -1.03 7.46 -9.09
CA THR A 70 -1.61 7.04 -7.79
C THR A 70 -3.01 6.47 -7.98
N ALA A 71 -3.82 7.08 -8.84
CA ALA A 71 -5.18 6.60 -9.13
C ALA A 71 -5.17 5.20 -9.78
N GLN A 72 -4.20 4.93 -10.66
CA GLN A 72 -4.03 3.61 -11.27
C GLN A 72 -3.55 2.54 -10.28
N ALA A 73 -2.83 2.91 -9.23
CA ALA A 73 -2.40 1.99 -8.19
C ALA A 73 -3.47 1.72 -7.13
N GLY A 74 -4.45 2.63 -6.98
CA GLY A 74 -5.51 2.52 -5.96
C GLY A 74 -6.81 1.87 -6.43
N GLY A 75 -6.94 1.55 -7.73
CA GLY A 75 -8.12 0.94 -8.34
C GLY A 75 -7.98 -0.56 -8.52
#